data_AF-X0ZNP7-F1
#
_entry.id   AF-X0ZNP7-F1
#
_cell.length_a   1.000
_cell.length_b   1.000
_cell.length_c   1.000
_cell.angle_alpha   90.00
_cell.angle_beta   90.00
_cell.angle_gamma   90.00
#
_symmetry.space_group_name_H-M   'P 1'
#
loop_
_entity.id
_entity.type
_entity.pdbx_description
1 polymer ?
#
loop_
_entity_poly.entity_id
_entity_poly.type
_entity_poly.pdbx_seq_one_letter_code
_entity_poly.pdbx_strand_id
1 'polypeptide(L)'
;MPLFLLYNWEKIFGQVFFLGSGALFDRFTLPNSNSTIFGLSGGGKSYAVKLEILRSLMLGTDVIVIDPENEYKFLSDAVGGSFFSISLASDSHINPFDLPIPAEDENPEDVLRSNVINLVGLIRVMFGGLGPEEDAIIDQAITETYAAKDITPDSNPKNWGKELPFPTMSDFED
;
A
#
# COMPACT_ATOMS: atom_id res chain seq x y z
N MET A 1 -30.54 -43.21 -2.87
CA MET A 1 -29.10 -43.12 -3.23
C MET A 1 -28.66 -41.67 -3.07
N PRO A 2 -28.10 -41.26 -1.93
CA PRO A 2 -27.37 -39.99 -1.84
C PRO A 2 -25.87 -40.29 -1.92
N LEU A 3 -25.23 -39.81 -2.99
CA LEU A 3 -23.78 -39.84 -3.12
C LEU A 3 -23.25 -38.52 -2.54
N PHE A 4 -22.98 -38.54 -1.24
CA PHE A 4 -22.08 -37.61 -0.57
C PHE A 4 -20.66 -38.19 -0.66
N LEU A 5 -19.65 -37.30 -0.73
CA LEU A 5 -18.20 -37.52 -0.62
C LEU A 5 -17.43 -37.86 -1.90
N LEU A 6 -16.77 -36.84 -2.47
CA LEU A 6 -15.31 -36.75 -2.55
C LEU A 6 -14.90 -35.43 -3.24
N TYR A 7 -14.98 -34.32 -2.51
CA TYR A 7 -14.14 -33.15 -2.84
C TYR A 7 -12.92 -33.21 -1.93
N ASN A 8 -11.77 -33.53 -2.53
CA ASN A 8 -10.48 -33.58 -1.88
C ASN A 8 -10.03 -32.13 -1.59
N TRP A 9 -10.03 -31.73 -0.32
CA TRP A 9 -9.92 -30.35 0.15
C TRP A 9 -8.48 -29.83 0.28
N GLU A 10 -7.48 -30.60 -0.16
CA GLU A 10 -6.05 -30.27 0.08
C GLU A 10 -5.35 -29.56 -1.09
N LYS A 11 -6.04 -29.21 -2.18
CA LYS A 11 -5.41 -28.65 -3.39
C LYS A 11 -6.13 -27.47 -4.04
N ILE A 12 -6.68 -26.54 -3.27
CA ILE A 12 -6.96 -25.20 -3.79
C ILE A 12 -5.73 -24.32 -3.50
N PHE A 13 -4.57 -24.73 -4.01
CA PHE A 13 -3.40 -23.87 -4.05
C PHE A 13 -3.49 -23.10 -5.36
N GLY A 14 -3.83 -21.82 -5.26
CA GLY A 14 -3.92 -20.92 -6.39
C GLY A 14 -5.16 -20.04 -6.37
N GLN A 15 -4.99 -18.73 -6.53
CA GLN A 15 -6.10 -17.78 -6.54
C GLN A 15 -7.07 -18.12 -7.66
N VAL A 16 -8.28 -18.53 -7.27
CA VAL A 16 -9.30 -19.02 -8.20
C VAL A 16 -10.09 -17.84 -8.77
N PHE A 17 -9.84 -17.54 -10.05
CA PHE A 17 -10.75 -16.73 -10.88
C PHE A 17 -11.78 -17.62 -11.57
N PHE A 18 -13.06 -17.37 -11.33
CA PHE A 18 -14.15 -17.97 -12.12
C PHE A 18 -14.47 -17.04 -13.29
N LEU A 19 -13.80 -17.27 -14.43
CA LEU A 19 -14.35 -16.84 -15.71
C LEU A 19 -15.56 -17.75 -15.98
N GLY A 20 -16.70 -17.19 -16.38
CA GLY A 20 -18.02 -17.85 -16.43
C GLY A 20 -18.16 -19.17 -17.22
N SER A 21 -17.06 -19.78 -17.68
CA SER A 21 -16.96 -21.09 -18.32
C SER A 21 -16.41 -22.23 -17.44
N GLY A 22 -16.25 -22.04 -16.12
CA GLY A 22 -15.78 -23.12 -15.22
C GLY A 22 -14.28 -23.42 -15.32
N ALA A 23 -13.49 -22.50 -15.88
CA ALA A 23 -12.03 -22.60 -15.90
C ALA A 23 -11.48 -22.31 -14.49
N LEU A 24 -10.72 -23.26 -13.94
CA LEU A 24 -9.89 -23.07 -12.75
C LEU A 24 -8.51 -22.62 -13.22
N PHE A 25 -8.11 -21.41 -12.84
CA PHE A 25 -6.83 -20.84 -13.21
C PHE A 25 -6.11 -20.32 -11.98
N ASP A 26 -4.83 -20.64 -11.84
CA ASP A 26 -3.96 -20.13 -10.77
C ASP A 26 -3.04 -19.03 -11.30
N ARG A 27 -3.35 -17.77 -10.95
CA ARG A 27 -2.54 -16.59 -11.30
C ARG A 27 -1.13 -16.60 -10.70
N PHE A 28 -0.88 -17.38 -9.66
CA PHE A 28 0.45 -17.46 -9.03
C PHE A 28 1.43 -18.36 -9.77
N THR A 29 0.96 -19.17 -10.73
CA THR A 29 1.86 -19.93 -11.62
C THR A 29 2.46 -19.09 -12.75
N LEU A 30 1.98 -17.86 -12.94
CA LEU A 30 2.48 -16.96 -13.96
C LEU A 30 3.78 -16.27 -13.52
N PRO A 31 4.62 -15.80 -14.47
CA PRO A 31 5.83 -15.02 -14.15
C PRO A 31 5.55 -13.76 -13.33
N ASN A 32 4.36 -13.17 -13.47
CA ASN A 32 3.85 -12.17 -12.55
C ASN A 32 2.43 -12.59 -12.12
N SER A 33 2.10 -12.31 -10.86
CA SER A 33 0.77 -12.62 -10.34
C SER A 33 -0.16 -11.42 -10.38
N ASN A 34 0.15 -10.36 -11.13
CA ASN A 34 -0.68 -9.15 -11.17
C ASN A 34 -1.97 -9.41 -11.94
N SER A 35 -3.07 -8.79 -11.52
CA SER A 35 -4.36 -8.88 -12.21
C SER A 35 -4.98 -7.51 -12.38
N THR A 36 -5.72 -7.33 -13.47
CA THR A 36 -6.47 -6.11 -13.76
C THR A 36 -7.91 -6.48 -14.12
N ILE A 37 -8.87 -5.87 -13.43
CA ILE A 37 -10.30 -6.17 -13.60
C ILE A 37 -11.00 -4.95 -14.21
N PHE A 38 -11.54 -5.11 -15.41
CA PHE A 38 -12.34 -4.09 -16.09
C PHE A 38 -13.81 -4.51 -16.13
N GLY A 39 -14.70 -3.52 -16.17
CA GLY A 39 -16.14 -3.75 -16.26
C GLY A 39 -16.95 -2.47 -16.12
N LEU A 40 -18.16 -2.48 -16.67
CA LEU A 40 -19.11 -1.38 -16.53
C LEU A 40 -19.57 -1.23 -15.08
N SER A 41 -20.14 -0.08 -14.72
CA SER A 41 -20.83 0.07 -13.43
C SER A 41 -21.97 -0.95 -13.34
N GLY A 42 -22.12 -1.60 -12.18
CA GLY A 42 -23.07 -2.71 -11.99
C GLY A 42 -22.67 -4.04 -12.64
N GLY A 43 -21.54 -4.11 -13.36
CA GLY A 43 -21.08 -5.33 -14.06
C GLY A 43 -20.48 -6.42 -13.16
N GLY A 44 -20.63 -6.33 -11.84
CA GLY A 44 -20.13 -7.34 -10.90
C GLY A 44 -18.64 -7.24 -10.52
N LYS A 45 -17.95 -6.15 -10.88
CA LYS A 45 -16.53 -5.94 -10.53
C LYS A 45 -16.25 -6.09 -9.03
N SER A 46 -16.90 -5.27 -8.20
CA SER A 46 -16.69 -5.30 -6.74
C SER A 46 -17.09 -6.65 -6.13
N TYR A 47 -18.11 -7.32 -6.68
CA TYR A 47 -18.48 -8.67 -6.24
C TYR A 47 -17.38 -9.69 -6.54
N ALA A 48 -16.82 -9.68 -7.75
CA ALA A 48 -15.73 -10.57 -8.14
C ALA A 48 -14.48 -10.33 -7.27
N VAL A 49 -14.10 -9.07 -7.03
CA VAL A 49 -12.96 -8.70 -6.16
C VAL A 49 -13.19 -9.15 -4.72
N LYS A 50 -14.37 -8.93 -4.14
CA LYS A 50 -14.69 -9.37 -2.77
C LYS A 50 -14.58 -10.89 -2.62
N LEU A 51 -15.02 -11.65 -3.62
CA LEU A 51 -14.85 -13.11 -3.62
C LEU A 51 -13.38 -13.53 -3.74
N GLU A 52 -12.59 -12.83 -4.55
CA GLU A 52 -11.15 -13.09 -4.65
C GLU A 52 -10.45 -12.83 -3.31
N ILE A 53 -10.74 -11.70 -2.66
CA ILE A 53 -10.23 -11.36 -1.32
C ILE A 53 -10.56 -12.46 -0.32
N LEU A 54 -11.83 -12.87 -0.25
CA LEU A 54 -12.26 -13.94 0.67
C LEU A 54 -11.51 -15.24 0.42
N ARG A 55 -11.33 -15.64 -0.84
CA ARG A 55 -10.57 -16.86 -1.18
C ARG A 55 -9.10 -16.72 -0.80
N SER A 56 -8.48 -15.57 -1.04
CA SER A 56 -7.10 -15.28 -0.64
C SER A 56 -6.92 -15.40 0.87
N LEU A 57 -7.84 -14.83 1.65
CA LEU A 57 -7.82 -14.94 3.11
C LEU A 57 -7.97 -16.40 3.56
N MET A 58 -8.83 -17.19 2.92
CA MET A 58 -8.96 -18.64 3.20
C MET A 58 -7.69 -19.44 2.93
N LEU A 59 -6.81 -18.94 2.06
CA LEU A 59 -5.50 -19.52 1.75
C LEU A 59 -4.36 -18.95 2.63
N GLY A 60 -4.70 -18.15 3.64
CA GLY A 60 -3.72 -17.52 4.53
C GLY A 60 -2.91 -16.40 3.87
N THR A 61 -3.45 -15.78 2.81
CA THR A 61 -2.83 -14.62 2.16
C THR A 61 -3.31 -13.33 2.82
N ASP A 62 -2.39 -12.46 3.22
CA ASP A 62 -2.73 -11.13 3.70
C ASP A 62 -3.23 -10.24 2.56
N VAL A 63 -4.25 -9.43 2.84
CA VAL A 63 -4.89 -8.57 1.85
C VAL A 63 -4.97 -7.13 2.36
N ILE A 64 -4.45 -6.20 1.56
CA ILE A 64 -4.57 -4.75 1.78
C ILE A 64 -5.44 -4.18 0.68
N VAL A 65 -6.42 -3.35 1.05
CA VAL A 65 -7.36 -2.72 0.11
C VAL A 65 -7.30 -1.21 0.27
N ILE A 66 -7.09 -0.50 -0.83
CA ILE A 66 -7.24 0.96 -0.91
C ILE A 66 -8.67 1.23 -1.39
N ASP A 67 -9.50 1.75 -0.50
CA ASP A 67 -10.96 1.84 -0.68
C ASP A 67 -11.47 3.29 -0.55
N PRO A 68 -11.37 4.12 -1.61
CA PRO A 68 -11.83 5.51 -1.57
C PRO A 68 -13.35 5.65 -1.42
N GLU A 69 -14.12 4.61 -1.74
CA GLU A 69 -15.60 4.63 -1.72
C GLU A 69 -16.21 3.93 -0.49
N ASN A 70 -15.36 3.43 0.43
CA ASN A 70 -15.77 2.67 1.61
C ASN A 70 -16.64 1.42 1.29
N GLU A 71 -16.49 0.82 0.10
CA GLU A 71 -17.24 -0.36 -0.33
C GLU A 71 -16.85 -1.66 0.40
N TYR A 72 -15.65 -1.71 0.97
CA TYR A 72 -15.02 -2.89 1.56
C TYR A 72 -15.01 -2.89 3.08
N LYS A 73 -15.47 -1.81 3.74
CA LYS A 73 -15.57 -1.72 5.20
C LYS A 73 -16.32 -2.92 5.81
N PHE A 74 -17.51 -3.22 5.28
CA PHE A 74 -18.31 -4.36 5.76
C PHE A 74 -17.59 -5.70 5.57
N LEU A 75 -16.82 -5.85 4.48
CA LEU A 75 -16.03 -7.07 4.27
C LEU A 75 -14.92 -7.17 5.31
N SER A 76 -14.20 -6.08 5.57
CA SER A 76 -13.14 -6.02 6.59
C SER A 76 -13.71 -6.42 7.96
N ASP A 77 -14.82 -5.82 8.38
CA ASP A 77 -15.47 -6.15 9.66
C ASP A 77 -15.89 -7.64 9.73
N ALA A 78 -16.44 -8.19 8.64
CA ALA A 78 -16.93 -9.56 8.58
C ALA A 78 -15.81 -10.62 8.66
N VAL A 79 -14.59 -10.30 8.20
CA VAL A 79 -13.43 -11.20 8.25
C VAL A 79 -12.52 -10.93 9.45
N GLY A 80 -12.90 -10.02 10.35
CA GLY A 80 -12.08 -9.61 11.49
C GLY A 80 -10.83 -8.82 11.09
N GLY A 81 -10.87 -8.13 9.95
CA GLY A 81 -9.82 -7.24 9.48
C GLY A 81 -9.82 -5.90 10.22
N SER A 82 -8.91 -5.02 9.79
CA SER A 82 -8.84 -3.64 10.27
C SER A 82 -9.27 -2.68 9.15
N PHE A 83 -10.00 -1.63 9.52
CA PHE A 83 -10.39 -0.57 8.60
C PHE A 83 -9.90 0.77 9.13
N PHE A 84 -9.00 1.41 8.40
CA PHE A 84 -8.43 2.72 8.75
C PHE A 84 -9.08 3.78 7.88
N SER A 85 -9.84 4.68 8.51
CA SER A 85 -10.36 5.85 7.81
C SER A 85 -9.27 6.89 7.71
N ILE A 86 -8.98 7.37 6.50
CA ILE A 86 -8.05 8.48 6.26
C ILE A 86 -8.90 9.72 5.97
N SER A 87 -9.05 10.59 6.95
CA SER A 87 -9.81 11.83 6.84
C SER A 87 -9.28 12.89 7.80
N LEU A 88 -9.65 14.15 7.60
CA LEU A 88 -9.25 15.24 8.52
C LEU A 88 -9.81 15.08 9.94
N ALA A 89 -10.86 14.27 10.12
CA ALA A 89 -11.52 14.05 11.40
C ALA A 89 -11.21 12.68 12.02
N SER A 90 -10.39 11.85 11.36
CA SER A 90 -10.02 10.53 11.87
C SER A 90 -8.75 10.63 12.72
N ASP A 91 -8.64 9.80 13.76
CA ASP A 91 -7.41 9.70 14.54
C ASP A 91 -6.24 9.06 13.74
N SER A 92 -6.55 8.39 12.63
CA SER A 92 -5.55 7.75 11.75
C SER A 92 -5.05 8.74 10.70
N HIS A 93 -3.74 8.94 10.67
CA HIS A 93 -3.04 9.81 9.74
C HIS A 93 -1.84 9.08 9.15
N ILE A 94 -1.52 9.38 7.88
CA ILE A 94 -0.31 8.91 7.24
C ILE A 94 0.63 10.10 7.15
N ASN A 95 1.82 9.97 7.73
CA ASN A 95 2.87 10.95 7.55
C ASN A 95 3.73 10.57 6.33
N PRO A 96 3.75 11.37 5.26
CA PRO A 96 4.55 11.05 4.07
C PRO A 96 6.06 11.15 4.32
N PHE A 97 6.48 11.79 5.42
CA PHE A 97 7.87 11.89 5.85
C PHE A 97 8.36 10.71 6.69
N ASP A 98 7.52 9.70 6.94
CA ASP A 98 7.97 8.50 7.62
C ASP A 98 8.98 7.74 6.74
N LEU A 99 10.14 7.41 7.30
CA LEU A 99 11.14 6.59 6.62
C LEU A 99 10.95 5.11 6.98
N PRO A 100 11.05 4.19 6.00
CA PRO A 100 11.12 2.78 6.31
C PRO A 100 12.43 2.47 7.04
N ILE A 101 12.42 1.41 7.85
CA ILE A 101 13.64 0.88 8.44
C ILE A 101 14.42 0.19 7.31
N PRO A 102 15.66 0.61 7.00
CA PRO A 102 16.46 -0.02 5.96
C PRO A 102 16.67 -1.51 6.23
N ALA A 103 16.68 -2.32 5.17
CA ALA A 103 17.07 -3.72 5.26
C ALA A 103 18.56 -3.86 5.61
N GLU A 104 19.01 -5.06 6.03
CA GLU A 104 20.41 -5.29 6.43
C GLU A 104 21.43 -5.00 5.31
N ASP A 105 21.02 -5.17 4.05
CA ASP A 105 21.80 -4.98 2.83
C ASP A 105 21.56 -3.62 2.15
N GLU A 106 20.72 -2.76 2.73
CA GLU A 106 20.34 -1.47 2.17
C GLU A 106 21.11 -0.32 2.83
N ASN A 107 21.61 0.61 2.01
CA ASN A 107 22.29 1.80 2.53
C ASN A 107 21.24 2.81 3.03
N PRO A 108 21.29 3.25 4.31
CA PRO A 108 20.35 4.23 4.85
C PRO A 108 20.31 5.54 4.07
N GLU A 109 21.45 5.95 3.52
CA GLU A 109 21.52 7.14 2.66
C GLU A 109 20.64 7.01 1.40
N ASP A 110 20.60 5.82 0.80
CA ASP A 110 19.79 5.56 -0.38
C ASP A 110 18.29 5.52 -0.05
N VAL A 111 17.93 5.01 1.15
CA VAL A 111 16.56 5.08 1.67
C VAL A 111 16.10 6.52 1.84
N LEU A 112 16.92 7.35 2.48
CA LEU A 112 16.61 8.77 2.68
C LEU A 112 16.46 9.47 1.33
N ARG A 113 17.43 9.31 0.41
CA ARG A 113 17.38 9.89 -0.94
C ARG A 113 16.13 9.46 -1.71
N SER A 114 15.82 8.16 -1.69
CA SER A 114 14.63 7.64 -2.36
C SER A 114 13.35 8.25 -1.80
N ASN A 115 13.29 8.45 -0.47
CA ASN A 115 12.13 9.08 0.14
C ASN A 115 12.00 10.57 -0.20
N VAL A 116 13.11 11.31 -0.25
CA VAL A 116 13.11 12.70 -0.74
C VAL A 116 12.55 12.77 -2.17
N ILE A 117 13.00 11.89 -3.07
CA ILE A 117 12.48 11.82 -4.44
C ILE A 117 10.97 11.52 -4.46
N ASN A 118 10.50 10.60 -3.62
CA ASN A 118 9.08 10.27 -3.52
C ASN A 118 8.26 11.47 -3.02
N LEU A 119 8.77 12.23 -2.05
CA LEU A 119 8.14 13.43 -1.50
C LEU A 119 8.09 14.56 -2.55
N VAL A 120 9.18 14.80 -3.28
CA VAL A 120 9.17 15.75 -4.42
C VAL A 120 8.11 15.33 -5.45
N GLY A 121 8.03 14.04 -5.77
CA GLY A 121 7.01 13.48 -6.65
C GLY A 121 5.58 13.68 -6.13
N LEU A 122 5.35 13.45 -4.85
CA LEU A 122 4.07 13.68 -4.18
C LEU A 122 3.65 15.15 -4.26
N ILE A 123 4.55 16.07 -3.89
CA ILE A 123 4.32 17.51 -3.94
C ILE A 123 4.02 17.94 -5.38
N ARG A 124 4.79 17.46 -6.37
CA ARG A 124 4.52 17.76 -7.78
C ARG A 124 3.10 17.37 -8.19
N VAL A 125 2.61 16.20 -7.76
CA VAL A 125 1.23 15.76 -8.04
C VAL A 125 0.22 16.69 -7.35
N MET A 126 0.47 17.07 -6.10
CA MET A 126 -0.42 17.95 -5.33
C MET A 126 -0.55 19.35 -5.94
N PHE A 127 0.54 19.91 -6.46
CA PHE A 127 0.56 21.23 -7.11
C PHE A 127 0.15 21.21 -8.59
N GLY A 128 -0.09 20.03 -9.17
CA GLY A 128 -0.46 19.88 -10.58
C GLY A 128 0.72 20.12 -11.55
N GLY A 129 1.95 20.00 -11.06
CA GLY A 129 3.18 20.30 -11.76
C GLY A 129 4.07 21.26 -10.98
N LEU A 130 5.36 21.24 -11.29
CA LEU A 130 6.39 22.14 -10.78
C LEU A 130 7.39 22.41 -11.91
N GLY A 131 7.89 23.64 -12.00
CA GLY A 131 9.01 23.99 -12.86
C GLY A 131 10.35 23.51 -12.30
N PRO A 132 11.42 23.48 -13.12
CA PRO A 132 12.73 22.97 -12.67
C PRO A 132 13.33 23.74 -11.48
N GLU A 133 13.09 25.05 -11.38
CA GLU A 133 13.55 25.85 -10.24
C GLU A 133 12.76 25.50 -8.97
N GLU A 134 11.45 25.32 -9.08
CA GLU A 134 10.59 24.93 -7.96
C GLU A 134 10.94 23.53 -7.48
N ASP A 135 11.19 22.58 -8.39
CA ASP A 135 11.64 21.23 -8.05
C ASP A 135 12.92 21.25 -7.21
N ALA A 136 13.91 22.05 -7.63
CA ALA A 136 15.18 22.17 -6.90
C ALA A 136 14.98 22.79 -5.51
N ILE A 137 14.10 23.79 -5.38
CA ILE A 137 13.76 24.41 -4.09
C ILE A 137 13.07 23.39 -3.17
N ILE A 138 12.11 22.62 -3.70
CA ILE A 138 11.37 21.62 -2.91
C ILE A 138 12.29 20.48 -2.45
N ASP A 139 13.16 19.97 -3.34
CA ASP A 139 14.14 18.94 -2.99
C ASP A 139 15.08 19.38 -1.86
N GLN A 140 15.60 20.62 -1.96
CA GLN A 140 16.44 21.21 -0.92
C GLN A 140 15.64 21.40 0.38
N ALA A 141 14.43 21.96 0.31
CA ALA A 141 13.60 22.21 1.48
C ALA A 141 13.27 20.90 2.22
N ILE A 142 12.86 19.84 1.52
CA ILE A 142 12.61 18.53 2.14
C ILE A 142 13.87 18.01 2.84
N THR A 143 15.04 18.13 2.19
CA THR A 143 16.31 17.69 2.75
C THR A 143 16.65 18.46 4.04
N GLU A 144 16.46 19.78 4.04
CA GLU A 144 16.66 20.63 5.21
C GLU A 144 15.66 20.30 6.33
N THR A 145 14.41 19.99 6.00
CA THR A 145 13.40 19.55 6.98
C THR A 145 13.79 18.27 7.71
N TYR A 146 14.37 17.27 7.01
CA TYR A 146 14.94 16.09 7.68
C TYR A 146 16.16 16.44 8.52
N ALA A 147 17.06 17.27 8.00
CA ALA A 147 18.26 17.68 8.72
C ALA A 147 17.92 18.44 10.02
N ALA A 148 16.83 19.22 10.05
CA ALA A 148 16.33 19.89 11.24
C ALA A 148 15.86 18.93 12.34
N LYS A 149 15.60 17.66 12.01
CA LYS A 149 15.32 16.56 12.94
C LYS A 149 16.52 15.64 13.16
N ASP A 150 17.73 16.09 12.80
CA ASP A 150 18.98 15.34 12.85
C ASP A 150 18.97 14.04 12.01
N ILE A 151 18.08 13.96 11.02
CA ILE A 151 18.03 12.87 10.05
C ILE A 151 18.85 13.28 8.82
N THR A 152 20.01 12.65 8.66
CA THR A 152 20.99 12.95 7.59
C THR A 152 21.51 11.64 6.99
N PRO A 153 22.24 11.68 5.85
CA PRO A 153 22.89 10.50 5.28
C PRO A 153 23.74 9.68 6.25
N ASP A 154 24.37 10.35 7.23
CA ASP A 154 25.24 9.72 8.23
C ASP A 154 24.50 9.32 9.51
N SER A 155 23.21 9.63 9.62
CA SER A 155 22.41 9.34 10.81
C SER A 155 22.18 7.83 10.96
N ASN A 156 22.16 7.35 12.21
CA ASN A 156 21.94 5.93 12.48
C ASN A 156 20.45 5.59 12.28
N PRO A 157 20.09 4.75 11.29
CA PRO A 157 18.69 4.44 10.97
C PRO A 157 17.94 3.74 12.11
N LYS A 158 18.64 3.15 13.08
CA LYS A 158 18.01 2.52 14.26
C LYS A 158 17.30 3.52 15.17
N ASN A 159 17.67 4.79 15.05
CA ASN A 159 17.16 5.90 15.85
C ASN A 159 16.02 6.66 15.17
N TRP A 160 15.80 6.44 13.87
CA TRP A 160 14.70 7.02 13.10
C TRP A 160 13.34 6.61 13.67
N GLY A 161 12.42 7.58 13.78
CA GLY A 161 11.09 7.39 14.37
C GLY A 161 11.10 7.15 15.89
N LYS A 162 12.27 7.30 16.54
CA LYS A 162 12.45 7.11 17.99
C LYS A 162 13.11 8.33 18.61
N GLU A 163 14.44 8.34 18.65
CA GLU A 163 15.24 9.45 19.17
C GLU A 163 15.30 10.58 18.14
N LEU A 164 15.25 10.22 16.85
CA LEU A 164 15.18 11.13 15.72
C LEU A 164 13.74 11.11 15.19
N PRO A 165 12.86 12.02 15.64
CA PRO A 165 11.47 12.04 15.22
C PRO A 165 11.37 12.36 13.73
N PHE A 166 10.48 11.69 13.02
CA PHE A 166 10.21 12.06 11.63
C PHE A 166 9.62 13.47 11.56
N PRO A 167 10.03 14.29 10.58
CA PRO A 167 9.36 15.55 10.35
C PRO A 167 7.93 15.33 9.89
N THR A 168 7.17 16.41 9.89
CA THR A 168 5.78 16.46 9.45
C THR A 168 5.61 17.53 8.38
N MET A 169 4.44 17.58 7.74
CA MET A 169 4.10 18.68 6.83
C MET A 169 4.21 20.05 7.50
N SER A 170 3.97 20.16 8.82
CA SER A 170 4.14 21.42 9.54
C SER A 170 5.61 21.82 9.66
N ASP A 171 6.51 20.87 9.89
CA ASP A 171 7.95 21.15 9.92
C ASP A 171 8.51 21.54 8.54
N PHE A 172 7.81 21.18 7.46
CA PHE A 172 8.14 21.57 6.09
C PHE A 172 7.60 22.96 5.70
N GLU A 173 6.55 23.43 6.36
CA GLU A 173 5.97 24.76 6.13
C GLU A 173 6.82 25.88 6.77
N ASP A 174 7.42 25.58 7.93
CA ASP A 174 8.23 26.50 8.75
C ASP A 174 9.61 26.83 8.13
#